data_AF-A0A1R0XD83-F1
#
_entry.id   AF-A0A1R0XD83-F1
#
_cell.length_a   1.000
_cell.length_b   1.000
_cell.length_c   1.000
_cell.angle_alpha   90.00
_cell.angle_beta   90.00
_cell.angle_gamma   90.00
#
_symmetry.space_group_name_H-M   'P 1'
#
loop_
_entity.id
_entity.type
_entity.pdbx_description
1 polymer ?
#
loop_
_entity_poly.entity_id
_entity_poly.type
_entity_poly.pdbx_seq_one_letter_code
_entity_poly.pdbx_strand_id
1 'polypeptide(L)'
;MNGINPVDCGDGARSEQINGINPVDCGRGARSEQINGINPVDCGRGAGIGQMNGINPVDWRRTAGIGQMNGINPVDCGRGARSEQINGINPVDCGRTAGSEQMNGINPVDCGRTAGIGQMNGINPLDWRRGAGSEQMNGINPVDCGRTARSEQINGINPVDCGDGANNEQTYVLTSSP
;
A
#
# COMPACT_ATOMS: atom_id res chain seq x y z
N MET A 1 -26.13 4.68 0.62
CA MET A 1 -27.14 4.05 -0.28
C MET A 1 -26.57 2.72 -0.72
N ASN A 2 -27.36 1.63 -0.79
CA ASN A 2 -26.93 0.37 -1.40
C ASN A 2 -27.49 0.33 -2.82
N GLY A 3 -26.64 0.47 -3.82
CA GLY A 3 -27.06 0.53 -5.22
C GLY A 3 -25.87 0.46 -6.18
N ILE A 4 -26.16 0.42 -7.48
CA ILE A 4 -25.16 0.63 -8.53
C ILE A 4 -25.12 2.14 -8.79
N ASN A 5 -24.02 2.80 -8.44
CA ASN A 5 -23.78 4.19 -8.87
C ASN A 5 -22.87 4.12 -10.10
N PRO A 6 -23.29 4.52 -11.30
CA PRO A 6 -22.50 4.26 -12.51
C PRO A 6 -21.18 5.03 -12.56
N VAL A 7 -21.15 6.25 -12.02
CA VAL A 7 -19.99 7.15 -11.97
C VAL A 7 -20.21 8.15 -10.83
N ASP A 8 -19.25 8.28 -9.92
CA ASP A 8 -19.19 9.39 -8.95
C ASP A 8 -17.94 10.23 -9.21
N CYS A 9 -18.10 11.49 -9.61
CA CYS A 9 -16.98 12.39 -9.87
C CYS A 9 -17.33 13.76 -9.28
N GLY A 10 -16.73 14.10 -8.15
CA GLY A 10 -17.10 15.29 -7.39
C GLY A 10 -15.92 15.92 -6.64
N ASP A 11 -15.93 17.26 -6.58
CA ASP A 11 -15.08 18.03 -5.67
C ASP A 11 -15.86 18.25 -4.36
N GLY A 12 -15.62 17.37 -3.38
CA GLY A 12 -16.34 17.35 -2.10
C GLY A 12 -15.51 17.91 -0.93
N ALA A 13 -16.01 18.94 -0.24
CA ALA A 13 -15.41 19.39 1.03
C ALA A 13 -15.77 18.49 2.24
N ARG A 14 -16.54 17.41 2.04
CA ARG A 14 -17.26 16.66 3.08
C ARG A 14 -16.87 15.18 3.11
N SER A 15 -17.37 14.49 4.14
CA SER A 15 -17.22 13.05 4.29
C SER A 15 -18.14 12.30 3.33
N GLU A 16 -17.58 11.41 2.51
CA GLU A 16 -18.33 10.61 1.52
C GLU A 16 -18.32 9.13 1.92
N GLN A 17 -19.48 8.48 1.77
CA GLN A 17 -19.62 7.04 1.99
C GLN A 17 -20.30 6.40 0.80
N ILE A 18 -19.56 5.53 0.10
CA ILE A 18 -20.04 4.77 -1.05
C ILE A 18 -20.18 3.31 -0.63
N ASN A 19 -21.38 2.75 -0.78
CA ASN A 19 -21.64 1.33 -0.54
C ASN A 19 -22.22 0.70 -1.81
N GLY A 20 -21.69 -0.45 -2.25
CA GLY A 20 -22.22 -1.20 -3.40
C GLY A 20 -21.24 -1.31 -4.56
N ILE A 21 -21.75 -1.25 -5.80
CA ILE A 21 -20.92 -1.32 -7.02
C ILE A 21 -20.83 0.09 -7.60
N ASN A 22 -19.62 0.65 -7.67
CA ASN A 22 -19.36 1.91 -8.34
C ASN A 22 -18.34 1.68 -9.45
N PRO A 23 -18.70 1.62 -10.74
CA PRO A 23 -17.76 1.37 -11.83
C PRO A 23 -16.57 2.32 -11.88
N VAL A 24 -16.77 3.61 -11.54
CA VAL A 24 -15.73 4.65 -11.55
C VAL A 24 -16.00 5.68 -10.46
N ASP A 25 -15.01 5.89 -9.59
CA ASP A 25 -14.97 6.98 -8.62
C ASP A 25 -13.77 7.89 -8.91
N CYS A 26 -14.00 9.20 -9.06
CA CYS A 26 -12.93 10.18 -9.23
C CYS A 26 -13.25 11.44 -8.42
N GLY A 27 -12.94 11.40 -7.12
CA GLY A 27 -13.25 12.46 -6.17
C GLY A 27 -12.04 13.27 -5.69
N ARG A 28 -12.27 14.52 -5.27
CA ARG A 28 -11.30 15.32 -4.50
C ARG A 28 -11.87 15.69 -3.13
N GLY A 29 -11.69 14.81 -2.15
CA GLY A 29 -12.16 15.02 -0.78
C GLY A 29 -11.23 15.84 0.12
N ALA A 30 -11.78 16.79 0.87
CA ALA A 30 -10.99 17.55 1.85
C ALA A 30 -10.81 16.83 3.20
N ARG A 31 -11.63 15.82 3.55
CA ARG A 31 -11.72 15.34 4.94
C ARG A 31 -11.83 13.82 5.18
N SER A 32 -12.77 13.09 4.57
CA SER A 32 -12.88 11.64 4.81
C SER A 32 -13.64 10.93 3.70
N GLU A 33 -13.13 9.79 3.22
CA GLU A 33 -13.79 8.98 2.20
C GLU A 33 -13.86 7.52 2.70
N GLN A 34 -15.03 6.89 2.62
CA GLN A 34 -15.19 5.46 2.92
C GLN A 34 -15.90 4.75 1.76
N ILE A 35 -15.22 3.77 1.16
CA ILE A 35 -15.78 2.94 0.10
C ILE A 35 -15.91 1.52 0.61
N ASN A 36 -17.12 0.96 0.59
CA ASN A 36 -17.37 -0.45 0.89
C ASN A 36 -18.04 -1.13 -0.32
N GLY A 37 -17.31 -1.98 -1.05
CA GLY A 37 -17.89 -2.74 -2.15
C GLY A 37 -16.94 -3.01 -3.31
N ILE A 38 -17.48 -3.02 -4.53
CA ILE A 38 -16.70 -3.26 -5.75
C ILE A 38 -16.58 -1.94 -6.50
N ASN A 39 -15.36 -1.44 -6.60
CA ASN A 39 -15.06 -0.23 -7.37
C ASN A 39 -14.01 -0.55 -8.43
N PRO A 40 -14.34 -0.83 -9.69
CA PRO A 40 -13.40 -1.11 -10.77
C PRO A 40 -12.27 -0.10 -10.93
N VAL A 41 -12.55 1.20 -10.73
CA VAL A 41 -11.57 2.27 -10.88
C VAL A 41 -11.83 3.36 -9.85
N ASP A 42 -10.88 3.59 -8.95
CA ASP A 42 -10.88 4.72 -8.02
C ASP A 42 -9.69 5.64 -8.32
N CYS A 43 -9.95 6.94 -8.46
CA CYS A 43 -8.94 7.97 -8.68
C CYS A 43 -9.19 9.16 -7.76
N GLY A 44 -8.82 9.02 -6.49
CA GLY A 44 -9.09 10.00 -5.43
C GLY A 44 -7.90 10.92 -5.10
N ARG A 45 -8.16 12.20 -4.82
CA ARG A 45 -7.19 13.09 -4.15
C ARG A 45 -7.74 13.66 -2.85
N GLY A 46 -7.35 13.04 -1.75
CA GLY A 46 -7.77 13.39 -0.40
C GLY A 46 -6.76 14.24 0.39
N ALA A 47 -7.23 15.18 1.21
CA ALA A 47 -6.40 15.80 2.26
C ALA A 47 -6.56 15.14 3.64
N GLY A 48 -7.48 14.17 3.77
CA GLY A 48 -7.93 13.61 5.04
C GLY A 48 -7.77 12.09 5.16
N ILE A 49 -8.79 11.40 5.68
CA ILE A 49 -8.76 9.95 5.94
C ILE A 49 -9.50 9.19 4.83
N GLY A 50 -8.81 8.29 4.11
CA GLY A 50 -9.44 7.40 3.14
C GLY A 50 -9.50 5.98 3.69
N GLN A 51 -10.67 5.34 3.63
CA GLN A 51 -10.84 3.92 3.93
C GLN A 51 -11.49 3.21 2.75
N MET A 52 -10.92 2.11 2.30
CA MET A 52 -11.52 1.24 1.29
C MET A 52 -11.62 -0.18 1.84
N ASN A 53 -12.81 -0.77 1.76
CA ASN A 53 -13.06 -2.17 2.05
C ASN A 53 -13.71 -2.83 0.84
N GLY A 54 -13.02 -3.77 0.18
CA GLY A 54 -13.63 -4.56 -0.90
C GLY A 54 -12.70 -4.88 -2.06
N ILE A 55 -13.24 -4.86 -3.28
CA ILE A 55 -12.49 -5.23 -4.49
C ILE A 55 -12.35 -4.00 -5.36
N ASN A 56 -11.13 -3.53 -5.55
CA ASN A 56 -10.83 -2.42 -6.44
C ASN A 56 -9.75 -2.81 -7.46
N PRO A 57 -10.08 -3.23 -8.68
CA PRO A 57 -9.14 -3.51 -9.76
C PRO A 57 -8.05 -2.46 -9.99
N VAL A 58 -8.34 -1.16 -9.85
CA VAL A 58 -7.38 -0.09 -10.10
C VAL A 58 -7.63 1.06 -9.14
N ASP A 59 -6.72 1.27 -8.19
CA ASP A 59 -6.73 2.41 -7.28
C ASP A 59 -5.59 3.37 -7.57
N TRP A 60 -5.91 4.64 -7.77
CA TRP A 60 -4.95 5.73 -7.80
C TRP A 60 -5.32 6.77 -6.75
N ARG A 61 -4.61 6.76 -5.63
CA ARG A 61 -4.90 7.68 -4.53
C ARG A 61 -3.74 8.62 -4.25
N ARG A 62 -4.08 9.87 -3.98
CA ARG A 62 -3.14 10.83 -3.40
C ARG A 62 -3.72 11.41 -2.13
N THR A 63 -3.21 10.95 -0.99
CA THR A 63 -3.74 11.28 0.33
C THR A 63 -2.71 12.05 1.14
N ALA A 64 -3.06 13.27 1.57
CA ALA A 64 -2.19 14.04 2.47
C ALA A 64 -2.31 13.59 3.95
N GLY A 65 -3.33 12.78 4.27
CA GLY A 65 -3.63 12.25 5.60
C GLY A 65 -3.36 10.75 5.72
N ILE A 66 -4.37 9.99 6.16
CA ILE A 66 -4.27 8.57 6.48
C ILE A 66 -5.04 7.76 5.44
N GLY A 67 -4.41 6.79 4.80
CA GLY A 67 -5.06 5.81 3.92
C GLY A 67 -5.13 4.45 4.58
N GLN A 68 -6.29 3.78 4.50
CA GLN A 68 -6.42 2.37 4.83
C GLN A 68 -7.15 1.63 3.70
N MET A 69 -6.59 0.50 3.28
CA MET A 69 -7.20 -0.38 2.31
C MET A 69 -7.30 -1.78 2.90
N ASN A 70 -8.49 -2.37 2.85
CA ASN A 70 -8.72 -3.78 3.20
C ASN A 70 -9.39 -4.48 2.02
N GLY A 71 -8.75 -5.49 1.43
CA GLY A 71 -9.38 -6.33 0.41
C GLY A 71 -8.47 -6.70 -0.75
N ILE A 72 -9.02 -6.73 -1.96
CA ILE A 72 -8.30 -7.18 -3.16
C ILE A 72 -8.17 -6.00 -4.12
N ASN A 73 -6.94 -5.56 -4.35
CA ASN A 73 -6.65 -4.48 -5.29
C ASN A 73 -5.58 -4.92 -6.30
N PRO A 74 -5.94 -5.38 -7.50
CA PRO A 74 -5.00 -5.73 -8.56
C PRO A 74 -3.92 -4.71 -8.87
N VAL A 75 -4.20 -3.41 -8.77
CA VAL A 75 -3.23 -2.35 -9.06
C VAL A 75 -3.47 -1.17 -8.13
N ASP A 76 -2.61 -0.99 -7.12
CA ASP A 76 -2.58 0.21 -6.28
C ASP A 76 -1.44 1.14 -6.68
N CYS A 77 -1.76 2.41 -6.86
CA CYS A 77 -0.80 3.47 -7.09
C CYS A 77 -1.09 4.62 -6.13
N GLY A 78 -0.54 4.52 -4.91
CA GLY A 78 -0.72 5.48 -3.83
C GLY A 78 0.35 6.57 -3.77
N ARG A 79 -0.03 7.77 -3.32
CA ARG A 79 0.90 8.76 -2.75
C ARG A 79 0.38 9.30 -1.43
N GLY A 80 0.98 8.83 -0.34
CA GLY A 80 0.70 9.22 1.03
C GLY A 80 1.65 10.27 1.57
N ALA A 81 1.15 11.18 2.41
CA ALA A 81 2.00 12.16 3.11
C ALA A 81 2.07 11.96 4.62
N ARG A 82 1.39 10.97 5.20
CA ARG A 82 1.47 10.67 6.65
C ARG A 82 1.44 9.20 6.99
N SER A 83 0.38 8.48 6.64
CA SER A 83 0.25 7.06 7.00
C SER A 83 -0.56 6.30 5.98
N GLU A 84 -0.07 5.16 5.53
CA GLU A 84 -0.79 4.22 4.67
C GLU A 84 -0.78 2.83 5.29
N GLN A 85 -1.93 2.16 5.28
CA GLN A 85 -2.07 0.77 5.71
C GLN A 85 -2.82 -0.02 4.65
N ILE A 86 -2.22 -1.11 4.18
CA ILE A 86 -2.81 -1.99 3.18
C ILE A 86 -2.90 -3.38 3.79
N ASN A 87 -4.11 -3.92 3.88
CA ASN A 87 -4.35 -5.29 4.33
C ASN A 87 -5.07 -6.08 3.22
N GLY A 88 -4.43 -7.10 2.66
CA GLY A 88 -5.09 -7.99 1.71
C GLY A 88 -4.22 -8.45 0.55
N ILE A 89 -4.80 -8.57 -0.64
CA ILE A 89 -4.14 -9.09 -1.82
C ILE A 89 -4.00 -7.96 -2.84
N ASN A 90 -2.78 -7.50 -3.04
CA ASN A 90 -2.46 -6.43 -3.98
C ASN A 90 -1.45 -6.93 -5.03
N PRO A 91 -1.87 -7.48 -6.18
CA PRO A 91 -0.98 -7.93 -7.25
C PRO A 91 0.15 -6.97 -7.65
N VAL A 92 -0.12 -5.66 -7.66
CA VAL A 92 0.86 -4.64 -8.03
C VAL A 92 0.66 -3.41 -7.15
N ASP A 93 1.61 -3.13 -6.27
CA ASP A 93 1.65 -1.89 -5.50
C ASP A 93 2.77 -0.96 -5.97
N CYS A 94 2.42 0.29 -6.24
CA CYS A 94 3.35 1.35 -6.62
C CYS A 94 3.09 2.60 -5.76
N GLY A 95 3.41 2.50 -4.47
CA GLY A 95 3.23 3.57 -3.48
C GLY A 95 4.39 4.57 -3.36
N ARG A 96 4.08 5.82 -2.99
CA ARG A 96 5.07 6.72 -2.36
C ARG A 96 4.53 7.33 -1.09
N THR A 97 5.13 7.00 0.03
CA THR A 97 4.70 7.48 1.34
C THR A 97 5.76 8.33 2.01
N ALA A 98 5.43 9.56 2.38
CA ALA A 98 6.22 10.33 3.34
C ALA A 98 5.60 10.13 4.72
N GLY A 99 6.23 9.35 5.60
CA GLY A 99 5.67 8.96 6.89
C GLY A 99 5.71 7.45 7.10
N SER A 100 4.62 6.87 7.58
CA SER A 100 4.54 5.44 7.90
C SER A 100 3.76 4.66 6.87
N GLU A 101 4.27 3.50 6.48
CA GLU A 101 3.60 2.57 5.57
C GLU A 101 3.59 1.19 6.21
N GLN A 102 2.42 0.56 6.28
CA GLN A 102 2.28 -0.81 6.76
C GLN A 102 1.50 -1.64 5.75
N MET A 103 2.10 -2.73 5.31
CA MET A 103 1.46 -3.67 4.40
C MET A 103 1.35 -5.04 5.07
N ASN A 104 0.15 -5.60 5.11
CA ASN A 104 -0.10 -6.95 5.59
C ASN A 104 -0.83 -7.76 4.51
N GLY A 105 -0.23 -8.84 4.02
CA GLY A 105 -0.91 -9.73 3.08
C GLY A 105 -0.03 -10.26 1.93
N ILE A 106 -0.60 -10.34 0.73
CA ILE A 106 0.09 -10.90 -0.44
C ILE A 106 0.22 -9.80 -1.49
N ASN A 107 1.46 -9.41 -1.77
CA ASN A 107 1.77 -8.44 -2.81
C ASN A 107 2.81 -9.03 -3.79
N PRO A 108 2.39 -9.64 -4.90
CA PRO A 108 3.27 -10.16 -5.96
C PRO A 108 4.37 -9.21 -6.43
N VAL A 109 4.08 -7.91 -6.55
CA VAL A 109 5.01 -6.91 -7.06
C VAL A 109 4.85 -5.61 -6.27
N ASP A 110 5.85 -5.28 -5.47
CA ASP A 110 5.91 -4.04 -4.73
C ASP A 110 7.01 -3.11 -5.28
N CYS A 111 6.63 -1.88 -5.59
CA CYS A 111 7.52 -0.84 -6.09
C CYS A 111 7.29 0.45 -5.28
N GLY A 112 7.59 0.40 -3.99
CA GLY A 112 7.38 1.48 -3.04
C GLY A 112 8.54 2.47 -2.90
N ARG A 113 8.23 3.72 -2.54
CA ARG A 113 9.21 4.65 -1.95
C ARG A 113 8.70 5.22 -0.64
N THR A 114 9.36 4.89 0.45
CA THR A 114 8.96 5.34 1.79
C THR A 114 10.00 6.30 2.37
N ALA A 115 9.58 7.51 2.72
CA ALA A 115 10.37 8.46 3.48
C ALA A 115 9.85 8.48 4.92
N GLY A 116 10.26 7.50 5.72
CA GLY A 116 9.86 7.35 7.11
C GLY A 116 9.98 5.90 7.57
N ILE A 117 8.89 5.28 8.01
CA ILE A 117 8.90 3.91 8.55
C ILE A 117 8.09 3.00 7.62
N GLY A 118 8.71 1.93 7.13
CA GLY A 118 8.03 0.88 6.34
C GLY A 118 7.95 -0.41 7.14
N GLN A 119 6.79 -1.07 7.14
CA GLN A 119 6.61 -2.41 7.70
C GLN A 119 5.85 -3.30 6.73
N MET A 120 6.39 -4.47 6.42
CA MET A 120 5.71 -5.51 5.67
C MET A 120 5.56 -6.78 6.49
N ASN A 121 4.35 -7.32 6.53
CA ASN A 121 4.08 -8.65 7.05
C ASN A 121 3.34 -9.48 6.00
N GLY A 122 4.00 -10.44 5.36
CA GLY A 122 3.32 -11.19 4.31
C GLY A 122 4.19 -11.91 3.29
N ILE A 123 3.65 -12.07 2.09
CA ILE A 123 4.33 -12.70 0.96
C ILE A 123 4.49 -11.66 -0.14
N ASN A 124 5.74 -11.29 -0.42
CA ASN A 124 6.10 -10.37 -1.49
C ASN A 124 7.14 -11.01 -2.43
N PRO A 125 6.73 -11.71 -3.50
CA PRO A 125 7.61 -12.32 -4.50
C PRO A 125 8.71 -11.42 -5.07
N LEU A 126 8.40 -10.13 -5.29
CA LEU A 126 9.29 -9.17 -5.93
C LEU A 126 9.14 -7.79 -5.28
N ASP A 127 10.16 -7.39 -4.53
CA ASP A 127 10.18 -6.12 -3.83
C ASP A 127 11.27 -5.17 -4.36
N TRP A 128 10.85 -3.97 -4.73
CA TRP A 128 11.73 -2.86 -5.08
C TRP A 128 11.37 -1.63 -4.24
N ARG A 129 11.90 -1.58 -3.01
CA ARG A 129 11.69 -0.45 -2.11
C ARG A 129 12.85 0.54 -2.09
N ARG A 130 12.51 1.81 -1.88
CA ARG A 130 13.51 2.85 -1.58
C ARG A 130 13.11 3.63 -0.33
N GLY A 131 13.78 3.31 0.76
CA GLY A 131 13.62 3.90 2.07
C GLY A 131 14.58 5.06 2.34
N ALA A 132 14.07 6.18 2.84
CA ALA A 132 14.90 7.20 3.52
C ALA A 132 14.87 7.07 5.05
N GLY A 133 14.26 6.01 5.59
CA GLY A 133 14.13 5.77 7.03
C GLY A 133 14.31 4.31 7.42
N SER A 134 13.42 3.78 8.25
CA SER A 134 13.55 2.43 8.83
C SER A 134 12.58 1.46 8.18
N GLU A 135 13.07 0.31 7.73
CA GLU A 135 12.25 -0.73 7.10
C GLU A 135 12.31 -2.03 7.91
N GLN A 136 11.16 -2.69 8.08
CA GLN A 136 11.05 -4.00 8.69
C GLN A 136 10.21 -4.92 7.82
N MET A 137 10.73 -6.12 7.56
CA MET A 137 10.03 -7.16 6.81
C MET A 137 9.89 -8.41 7.67
N ASN A 138 8.68 -8.92 7.81
CA ASN A 138 8.41 -10.23 8.40
C ASN A 138 7.63 -11.08 7.40
N GLY A 139 8.22 -12.13 6.82
CA GLY A 139 7.49 -12.94 5.84
C GLY A 139 8.34 -13.67 4.81
N ILE A 140 7.81 -13.79 3.59
CA ILE A 140 8.48 -14.46 2.48
C ILE A 140 8.68 -13.43 1.38
N ASN A 141 9.93 -13.07 1.12
CA ASN A 141 10.32 -12.22 0.00
C ASN A 141 11.44 -12.89 -0.81
N PRO A 142 11.11 -13.67 -1.85
CA PRO A 142 12.07 -14.32 -2.74
C PRO A 142 13.12 -13.38 -3.34
N VAL A 143 12.76 -12.14 -3.69
CA VAL A 143 13.64 -11.17 -4.35
C VAL A 143 13.41 -9.78 -3.79
N ASP A 144 14.37 -9.32 -2.99
CA ASP A 144 14.39 -8.00 -2.38
C ASP A 144 15.52 -7.14 -2.93
N CYS A 145 15.20 -6.07 -3.65
CA CYS A 145 16.18 -5.08 -4.11
C CYS A 145 15.97 -3.72 -3.44
N GLY A 146 15.67 -3.72 -2.13
CA GLY A 146 15.50 -2.53 -1.31
C GLY A 146 16.72 -1.60 -1.24
N ARG A 147 16.52 -0.29 -1.10
CA ARG A 147 17.60 0.63 -0.71
C ARG A 147 17.16 1.48 0.46
N THR A 148 17.77 1.26 1.62
CA THR A 148 17.37 1.93 2.85
C THR A 148 18.50 2.79 3.41
N ALA A 149 18.25 4.10 3.53
CA ALA A 149 19.27 5.06 3.96
C ALA A 149 19.61 5.00 5.46
N ARG A 150 18.81 4.35 6.30
CA ARG A 150 19.03 4.33 7.77
C ARG A 150 19.13 2.96 8.42
N SER A 151 18.14 2.09 8.27
CA SER A 151 18.13 0.79 8.96
C SER A 151 17.13 -0.16 8.35
N GLU A 152 17.48 -1.43 8.27
CA GLU A 152 16.64 -2.47 7.69
C GLU A 152 16.69 -3.74 8.55
N GLN A 153 15.54 -4.37 8.77
CA GLN A 153 15.43 -5.63 9.50
C GLN A 153 14.55 -6.62 8.75
N ILE A 154 15.07 -7.81 8.45
CA ILE A 154 14.36 -8.87 7.74
C ILE A 154 14.27 -10.11 8.63
N ASN A 155 13.05 -10.46 9.05
CA ASN A 155 12.74 -11.70 9.76
C ASN A 155 11.87 -12.59 8.86
N GLY A 156 12.50 -13.40 8.01
CA GLY A 156 11.75 -14.12 6.99
C GLY A 156 12.58 -14.98 6.06
N ILE A 157 11.94 -15.49 5.00
CA ILE A 157 12.62 -16.17 3.91
C ILE A 157 12.90 -15.13 2.84
N ASN A 158 14.17 -14.71 2.75
CA ASN A 158 14.68 -13.85 1.70
C ASN A 158 15.96 -14.44 1.07
N PRO A 159 15.84 -15.22 -0.02
CA PRO A 159 16.96 -15.90 -0.65
C PRO A 159 17.76 -15.00 -1.60
N VAL A 160 17.20 -13.89 -2.10
CA VAL A 160 17.90 -12.97 -3.00
C VAL A 160 17.73 -11.54 -2.49
N ASP A 161 18.78 -11.05 -1.85
CA ASP A 161 18.90 -9.65 -1.43
C ASP A 161 19.92 -8.94 -2.34
N CYS A 162 19.44 -7.96 -3.09
CA CYS A 162 20.18 -7.09 -4.02
C CYS A 162 20.24 -5.64 -3.50
N GLY A 163 19.87 -5.42 -2.25
CA GLY A 163 19.72 -4.10 -1.66
C GLY A 163 20.99 -3.45 -1.14
N ASP A 164 20.93 -2.12 -0.94
CA ASP A 164 21.99 -1.31 -0.32
C ASP A 164 21.42 -0.65 0.95
N GLY A 165 21.56 -1.31 2.10
CA GLY A 165 21.10 -0.82 3.41
C GLY A 165 22.20 -0.18 4.26
N ALA A 166 21.89 0.91 4.98
CA ALA A 166 22.79 1.43 6.02
C ALA A 166 22.68 0.60 7.30
N ASN A 167 23.59 -0.37 7.49
CA ASN A 167 24.07 -0.95 8.75
C ASN A 167 23.06 -1.16 9.92
N ASN A 168 22.38 -2.32 9.98
CA ASN A 168 22.25 -3.16 11.20
C ASN A 168 21.59 -4.51 10.84
N GLU A 169 22.30 -5.34 10.07
CA GLU A 169 21.80 -6.66 9.62
C GLU A 169 21.77 -7.67 10.77
N GLN A 170 20.59 -7.88 11.37
CA GLN A 170 20.25 -9.18 11.96
C GLN A 170 19.45 -9.96 10.93
N THR A 171 20.10 -10.37 9.85
CA THR A 171 19.49 -11.21 8.83
C THR A 171 19.48 -12.65 9.33
N TYR A 172 18.34 -13.11 9.84
CA TYR A 172 18.11 -14.55 10.07
C TYR A 172 17.57 -15.17 8.78
N VAL A 173 18.45 -15.36 7.78
CA VAL A 173 18.09 -16.13 6.58
C VAL A 173 17.99 -17.60 6.98
N LEU A 174 16.77 -18.12 7.10
CA LEU A 174 16.56 -19.57 7.09
C LEU A 174 16.70 -20.04 5.65
N THR A 175 17.94 -20.27 5.20
CA THR A 175 18.18 -20.98 3.95
C THR A 175 17.69 -22.42 4.14
N SER A 176 16.61 -22.81 3.48
CA SER A 176 16.30 -24.23 3.33
C SER A 176 17.39 -24.85 2.46
N SER A 177 18.35 -25.53 3.08
CA SER A 177 19.29 -26.41 2.38
C SER A 177 18.51 -27.54 1.66
N PRO A 178 19.00 -27.99 0.49
CA PRO A 178 18.31 -28.96 -0.38
C PRO A 178 18.04 -30.32 0.28
#